data_AF-A0A0M0BD93-F1
#
_entry.id   AF-A0A0M0BD93-F1
#
_cell.length_a   1.000
_cell.length_b   1.000
_cell.length_c   1.000
_cell.angle_alpha   90.00
_cell.angle_beta   90.00
_cell.angle_gamma   90.00
#
_symmetry.space_group_name_H-M   'P 1'
#
loop_
_entity.id
_entity.type
_entity.pdbx_description
1 polymer ?
#
loop_
_entity_poly.entity_id
_entity_poly.type
_entity_poly.pdbx_seq_one_letter_code
_entity_poly.pdbx_strand_id
1 'polypeptide(L)'
;MQTLLDKMHPDGYWLQRNPRTGEVTGKRVTYGAYGTTHYCLSYLAELGVDRRHPHVAKAADRYLTLQQRDGDFYRHFSCLLGYNIRTFILLGYREDPRVQRSINLLLHTARQDGGYLCDLHEGKYKTKSVKSCIRGSVKALLAFSHLPEYWNHDRIQTLVHYFLSRDGVFKSKRV
;
A
#
# COMPACT_ATOMS: atom_id res chain seq x y z
N MET A 1 10.96 -3.53 -19.69
CA MET A 1 10.43 -4.78 -19.09
C MET A 1 11.52 -5.83 -18.91
N GLN A 2 12.19 -6.28 -19.98
CA GLN A 2 13.21 -7.34 -19.93
C GLN A 2 14.29 -7.09 -18.87
N THR A 3 14.92 -5.91 -18.88
CA THR A 3 15.98 -5.53 -17.93
C THR A 3 15.56 -5.57 -16.46
N LEU A 4 14.27 -5.42 -16.15
CA LEU A 4 13.77 -5.54 -14.78
C LEU A 4 13.64 -7.01 -14.40
N LEU A 5 13.06 -7.83 -15.27
CA LEU A 5 12.87 -9.27 -15.03
C LEU A 5 14.21 -10.01 -14.94
N ASP A 6 15.20 -9.62 -15.75
CA ASP A 6 16.55 -10.20 -15.73
C ASP A 6 17.26 -9.98 -14.39
N LYS A 7 16.87 -8.92 -13.65
CA LYS A 7 17.41 -8.60 -12.31
C LYS A 7 16.65 -9.28 -11.18
N MET A 8 15.62 -10.07 -11.49
CA MET A 8 14.86 -10.80 -10.47
C MET A 8 15.72 -11.93 -9.92
N HIS A 9 15.84 -11.98 -8.59
CA HIS A 9 16.45 -13.11 -7.91
C HIS A 9 15.68 -14.40 -8.25
N PRO A 10 16.34 -15.57 -8.38
CA PRO A 10 15.69 -16.84 -8.69
C PRO A 10 14.47 -17.15 -7.81
N ASP A 11 14.52 -16.79 -6.53
CA ASP A 11 13.39 -16.99 -5.60
C ASP A 11 12.18 -16.06 -5.85
N GLY A 12 12.23 -15.07 -6.74
CA GLY A 12 11.10 -14.17 -7.02
C GLY A 12 11.08 -12.91 -6.17
N TYR A 13 12.22 -12.22 -6.07
CA TYR A 13 12.30 -10.89 -5.44
C TYR A 13 13.38 -10.05 -6.10
N TRP A 14 13.41 -8.75 -5.82
CA TRP A 14 14.46 -7.84 -6.28
C TRP A 14 15.27 -7.32 -5.10
N LEU A 15 16.59 -7.44 -5.21
CA LEU A 15 17.51 -6.88 -4.23
C LEU A 15 17.79 -5.43 -4.55
N GLN A 16 17.86 -4.61 -3.50
CA GLN A 16 18.37 -3.26 -3.58
C GLN A 16 19.44 -3.02 -2.52
N ARG A 17 20.53 -2.38 -2.94
CA ARG A 17 21.61 -1.95 -2.06
C ARG A 17 21.48 -0.47 -1.77
N ASN A 18 21.37 -0.11 -0.50
CA ASN A 18 21.43 1.27 -0.05
C ASN A 18 22.84 1.82 -0.35
N PRO A 19 22.98 2.88 -1.17
CA PRO A 19 24.30 3.39 -1.55
C PRO A 19 25.07 4.03 -0.38
N ARG A 20 24.35 4.51 0.65
CA ARG A 20 24.94 5.18 1.82
C ARG A 20 25.35 4.21 2.91
N THR A 21 24.52 3.21 3.22
CA THR A 21 24.78 2.27 4.32
C THR A 21 25.34 0.93 3.86
N GLY A 22 25.27 0.63 2.55
CA GLY A 22 25.63 -0.67 2.00
C GLY A 22 24.64 -1.79 2.30
N GLU A 23 23.60 -1.52 3.09
CA GLU A 23 22.56 -2.49 3.47
C GLU A 23 21.82 -3.01 2.24
N VAL A 24 21.66 -4.33 2.16
CA VAL A 24 20.94 -5.00 1.08
C VAL A 24 19.56 -5.44 1.59
N THR A 25 18.51 -5.00 0.89
CA THR A 25 17.11 -5.30 1.23
C THR A 25 16.37 -5.89 0.02
N GLY A 26 15.16 -6.40 0.23
CA GLY A 26 14.29 -6.89 -0.85
C GLY A 26 13.75 -8.31 -0.69
N LYS A 27 14.43 -9.15 0.10
CA LYS A 27 13.95 -10.52 0.41
C LYS A 27 12.69 -10.49 1.30
N ARG A 28 12.63 -9.59 2.28
CA ARG A 28 11.46 -9.38 3.16
C ARG A 28 10.69 -8.12 2.76
N VAL A 29 9.56 -7.87 3.42
CA VAL A 29 8.87 -6.59 3.27
C VAL A 29 9.68 -5.50 3.97
N THR A 30 9.95 -4.43 3.24
CA THR A 30 10.47 -3.17 3.77
C THR A 30 9.77 -2.04 3.04
N TYR A 31 9.68 -0.87 3.67
CA TYR A 31 9.12 0.32 3.05
C TYR A 31 10.02 1.52 3.26
N GLY A 32 10.36 2.22 2.19
CA GLY A 32 11.29 3.34 2.21
C GLY A 32 11.66 3.80 0.81
N ALA A 33 12.79 4.50 0.67
CA ALA A 33 13.30 5.03 -0.60
C ALA A 33 13.79 3.95 -1.57
N TYR A 34 13.79 2.68 -1.16
CA TYR A 34 14.30 1.57 -1.94
C TYR A 34 13.15 0.79 -2.56
N GLY A 35 13.23 0.61 -3.88
CA GLY A 35 12.33 -0.18 -4.70
C GLY A 35 12.44 -1.68 -4.42
N THR A 36 11.88 -2.16 -3.31
CA THR A 36 11.76 -3.60 -3.07
C THR A 36 10.64 -4.21 -3.90
N THR A 37 10.47 -5.53 -3.82
CA THR A 37 9.62 -6.35 -4.70
C THR A 37 8.23 -5.77 -5.00
N HIS A 38 7.56 -5.13 -4.05
CA HIS A 38 6.24 -4.51 -4.29
C HIS A 38 6.28 -3.34 -5.29
N TYR A 39 7.35 -2.54 -5.31
CA TYR A 39 7.52 -1.48 -6.30
C TYR A 39 7.79 -2.06 -7.69
N CYS A 40 8.61 -3.11 -7.80
CA CYS A 40 8.85 -3.81 -9.07
C CYS A 40 7.57 -4.43 -9.62
N LEU A 41 6.81 -5.11 -8.77
CA LEU A 41 5.50 -5.68 -9.10
C LEU A 41 4.51 -4.61 -9.53
N SER A 42 4.46 -3.48 -8.83
CA SER A 42 3.58 -2.37 -9.20
C SER A 42 3.95 -1.76 -10.55
N TYR A 43 5.24 -1.53 -10.79
CA TYR A 43 5.71 -1.05 -12.09
C TYR A 43 5.33 -2.01 -13.24
N LEU A 44 5.47 -3.31 -13.03
CA LEU A 44 5.04 -4.32 -14.00
C LEU A 44 3.52 -4.31 -14.23
N ALA A 45 2.74 -4.15 -13.16
CA ALA A 45 1.28 -4.02 -13.24
C ALA A 45 0.85 -2.79 -14.05
N GLU A 46 1.50 -1.64 -13.85
CA GLU A 46 1.23 -0.41 -14.61
C GLU A 46 1.58 -0.54 -16.10
N LEU A 47 2.53 -1.42 -16.44
CA LEU A 47 2.85 -1.77 -17.84
C LEU A 47 1.89 -2.81 -18.44
N GLY A 48 0.84 -3.21 -17.71
CA GLY A 48 -0.14 -4.20 -18.15
C GLY A 48 0.32 -5.65 -18.05
N VAL A 49 1.44 -5.92 -17.36
CA VAL A 49 1.87 -7.30 -17.08
C VAL A 49 1.12 -7.81 -15.85
N ASP A 50 0.64 -9.05 -15.91
CA ASP A 50 -0.10 -9.68 -14.82
C ASP A 50 0.43 -11.08 -14.50
N ARG A 51 -0.31 -11.79 -13.64
CA ARG A 51 0.01 -13.17 -13.22
C ARG A 51 0.10 -14.21 -14.34
N ARG A 52 -0.30 -13.92 -15.58
CA ARG A 52 -0.08 -14.84 -16.70
C ARG A 52 1.41 -14.94 -17.07
N HIS A 53 2.21 -13.93 -16.70
CA HIS A 53 3.65 -13.99 -16.86
C HIS A 53 4.31 -14.78 -15.71
N PRO A 54 5.03 -15.89 -15.97
CA PRO A 54 5.53 -16.79 -14.92
C PRO A 54 6.40 -16.13 -13.85
N HIS A 55 7.25 -15.18 -14.24
CA HIS A 55 8.10 -14.44 -13.29
C HIS A 55 7.29 -13.54 -12.36
N VAL A 56 6.20 -12.95 -12.88
CA VAL A 56 5.32 -12.08 -12.10
C VAL A 56 4.52 -12.93 -11.12
N ALA A 57 3.95 -14.05 -11.58
CA ALA A 57 3.26 -14.98 -10.69
C ALA A 57 4.17 -15.44 -9.54
N LYS A 58 5.40 -15.89 -9.86
CA LYS A 58 6.38 -16.33 -8.86
C LYS A 58 6.66 -15.25 -7.82
N ALA A 59 6.95 -14.03 -8.26
CA ALA A 59 7.27 -12.94 -7.34
C ALA A 59 6.05 -12.49 -6.52
N ALA A 60 4.87 -12.42 -7.14
CA ALA A 60 3.62 -12.05 -6.49
C ALA A 60 3.22 -13.07 -5.42
N ASP A 61 3.19 -14.35 -5.77
CA ASP A 61 2.81 -15.43 -4.85
C ASP A 61 3.75 -15.51 -3.67
N ARG A 62 5.06 -15.38 -3.91
CA ARG A 62 6.05 -15.29 -2.84
C ARG A 62 5.82 -14.06 -1.97
N TYR A 63 5.65 -12.88 -2.55
CA TYR A 63 5.51 -11.65 -1.75
C TYR A 63 4.26 -11.71 -0.85
N LEU A 64 3.16 -12.24 -1.37
CA LEU A 64 1.92 -12.41 -0.62
C LEU A 64 2.06 -13.38 0.58
N THR A 65 3.04 -14.30 0.59
CA THR A 65 3.30 -15.13 1.80
C THR A 65 3.97 -14.36 2.93
N LEU A 66 4.49 -13.16 2.67
CA LEU A 66 5.10 -12.30 3.69
C LEU A 66 4.06 -11.48 4.47
N GLN A 67 2.79 -11.60 4.12
CA GLN A 67 1.69 -10.92 4.79
C GLN A 67 1.57 -11.36 6.26
N GLN A 68 1.31 -10.41 7.14
CA GLN A 68 0.99 -10.66 8.54
C GLN A 68 -0.44 -11.22 8.68
N ARG A 69 -0.74 -11.82 9.84
CA ARG A 69 -2.00 -12.54 10.08
C ARG A 69 -3.25 -11.66 9.89
N ASP A 70 -3.14 -10.38 10.21
CA ASP A 70 -4.20 -9.37 10.13
C ASP A 70 -4.43 -8.81 8.72
N GLY A 71 -3.55 -9.12 7.76
CA GLY A 71 -3.61 -8.61 6.41
C GLY A 71 -2.63 -7.46 6.10
N ASP A 72 -1.85 -6.99 7.09
CA ASP A 72 -0.81 -5.99 6.86
C ASP A 72 0.46 -6.62 6.25
N PHE A 73 1.35 -5.78 5.72
CA PHE A 73 2.66 -6.20 5.21
C PHE A 73 3.83 -5.62 6.00
N TYR A 74 3.68 -4.43 6.58
CA TYR A 74 4.77 -3.78 7.30
C TYR A 74 4.30 -2.66 8.22
N ARG A 75 4.27 -2.94 9.53
CA ARG A 75 4.07 -1.94 10.59
C ARG A 75 2.84 -1.04 10.39
N HIS A 76 1.77 -1.56 9.79
CA HIS A 76 0.55 -0.83 9.42
C HIS A 76 0.82 0.44 8.61
N PHE A 77 1.75 0.37 7.66
CA PHE A 77 2.01 1.48 6.77
C PHE A 77 0.87 1.61 5.76
N SER A 78 -0.12 2.45 6.07
CA SER A 78 -1.29 2.71 5.22
C SER A 78 -0.94 2.97 3.74
N CYS A 79 0.15 3.68 3.45
CA CYS A 79 0.59 3.90 2.07
C CYS A 79 1.08 2.63 1.38
N LEU A 80 1.77 1.72 2.08
CA LEU A 80 2.15 0.42 1.55
C LEU A 80 0.93 -0.48 1.38
N LEU A 81 0.03 -0.53 2.37
CA LEU A 81 -1.15 -1.38 2.35
C LEU A 81 -2.05 -1.05 1.14
N GLY A 82 -2.43 0.22 0.97
CA GLY A 82 -3.23 0.65 -0.19
C GLY A 82 -2.51 0.43 -1.52
N TYR A 83 -1.20 0.65 -1.57
CA TYR A 83 -0.41 0.43 -2.79
C TYR A 83 -0.32 -1.05 -3.17
N ASN A 84 -0.16 -1.95 -2.20
CA ASN A 84 -0.17 -3.39 -2.43
C ASN A 84 -1.55 -3.86 -2.92
N ILE A 85 -2.64 -3.42 -2.27
CA ILE A 85 -4.00 -3.80 -2.68
C ILE A 85 -4.23 -3.48 -4.16
N ARG A 86 -3.99 -2.23 -4.58
CA ARG A 86 -4.12 -1.87 -6.00
C ARG A 86 -3.21 -2.71 -6.89
N THR A 87 -1.94 -2.85 -6.53
CA THR A 87 -0.96 -3.60 -7.32
C THR A 87 -1.44 -5.04 -7.55
N PHE A 88 -1.86 -5.74 -6.49
CA PHE A 88 -2.30 -7.12 -6.62
C PHE A 88 -3.65 -7.28 -7.33
N ILE A 89 -4.55 -6.29 -7.23
CA ILE A 89 -5.76 -6.27 -8.07
C ILE A 89 -5.37 -6.19 -9.55
N LEU A 90 -4.49 -5.25 -9.94
CA LEU A 90 -4.03 -5.10 -11.32
C LEU A 90 -3.27 -6.34 -11.84
N LEU A 91 -2.55 -7.05 -10.97
CA LEU A 91 -1.88 -8.29 -11.30
C LEU A 91 -2.82 -9.49 -11.45
N GLY A 92 -4.13 -9.35 -11.21
CA GLY A 92 -5.12 -10.43 -11.32
C GLY A 92 -5.26 -11.29 -10.07
N TYR A 93 -4.94 -10.74 -8.89
CA TYR A 93 -5.07 -11.41 -7.58
C TYR A 93 -6.24 -10.88 -6.74
N ARG A 94 -7.23 -10.23 -7.37
CA ARG A 94 -8.40 -9.66 -6.66
C ARG A 94 -9.07 -10.66 -5.72
N GLU A 95 -9.34 -11.87 -6.21
CA GLU A 95 -10.02 -12.94 -5.44
C GLU A 95 -9.06 -13.74 -4.54
N ASP A 96 -7.77 -13.38 -4.48
CA ASP A 96 -6.83 -14.08 -3.60
C ASP A 96 -7.19 -13.81 -2.13
N PRO A 97 -7.33 -14.86 -1.28
CA PRO A 97 -7.69 -14.68 0.13
C PRO A 97 -6.74 -13.76 0.90
N ARG A 98 -5.46 -13.67 0.50
CA ARG A 98 -4.47 -12.76 1.09
C ARG A 98 -4.83 -11.32 0.75
N VAL A 99 -5.17 -11.04 -0.51
CA VAL A 99 -5.59 -9.70 -0.96
C VAL A 99 -6.90 -9.29 -0.29
N GLN A 100 -7.87 -10.20 -0.19
CA GLN A 100 -9.13 -9.96 0.52
C GLN A 100 -8.93 -9.59 1.99
N ARG A 101 -7.99 -10.23 2.69
CA ARG A 101 -7.63 -9.82 4.07
C ARG A 101 -7.08 -8.40 4.14
N SER A 102 -6.22 -7.99 3.20
CA SER A 102 -5.72 -6.62 3.14
C SER A 102 -6.84 -5.61 2.86
N ILE A 103 -7.77 -5.93 1.95
CA ILE A 103 -8.95 -5.09 1.69
C ILE A 103 -9.79 -4.96 2.96
N ASN A 104 -10.04 -6.07 3.65
CA ASN A 104 -10.79 -6.08 4.89
C ASN A 104 -10.11 -5.23 5.98
N LEU A 105 -8.80 -5.36 6.16
CA LEU A 105 -8.02 -4.52 7.08
C LEU A 105 -8.13 -3.03 6.72
N LEU A 106 -8.01 -2.70 5.43
CA LEU A 106 -8.10 -1.31 4.97
C LEU A 106 -9.50 -0.72 5.20
N LEU A 107 -10.56 -1.51 4.99
CA LEU A 107 -11.96 -1.12 5.26
C LEU A 107 -12.19 -0.83 6.75
N HIS A 108 -11.65 -1.65 7.64
CA HIS A 108 -11.84 -1.53 9.09
C HIS A 108 -10.87 -0.54 9.77
N THR A 109 -9.87 -0.02 9.04
CA THR A 109 -8.98 1.02 9.54
C THR A 109 -9.65 2.39 9.40
N ALA A 110 -10.37 2.79 10.44
CA ALA A 110 -11.07 4.07 10.52
C ALA A 110 -10.34 5.07 11.43
N ARG A 111 -10.47 6.35 11.09
CA ARG A 111 -10.05 7.48 11.94
C ARG A 111 -11.15 8.52 11.95
N GLN A 112 -11.19 9.31 13.02
CA GLN A 112 -12.22 10.35 13.20
C GLN A 112 -12.26 11.37 12.05
N ASP A 113 -11.11 11.70 11.45
CA ASP A 113 -11.04 12.63 10.32
C ASP A 113 -11.27 11.95 8.96
N GLY A 114 -11.54 10.64 8.92
CA GLY A 114 -11.82 9.89 7.70
C GLY A 114 -10.60 9.42 6.90
N GLY A 115 -9.41 9.91 7.21
CA GLY A 115 -8.19 9.53 6.51
C GLY A 115 -7.51 8.28 7.08
N TYR A 116 -6.24 8.10 6.71
CA TYR A 116 -5.37 7.03 7.19
C TYR A 116 -4.06 7.59 7.76
N LEU A 117 -3.51 6.92 8.77
CA LEU A 117 -2.22 7.22 9.37
C LEU A 117 -1.45 5.92 9.59
N CYS A 118 -0.13 5.96 9.47
CA CYS A 118 0.71 4.82 9.85
C CYS A 118 1.00 4.86 11.35
N ASP A 119 1.07 3.69 11.99
CA ASP A 119 1.29 3.56 13.43
C ASP A 119 2.56 4.27 13.94
N LEU A 120 3.59 4.36 13.10
CA LEU A 120 4.83 5.08 13.46
C LEU A 120 4.62 6.56 13.80
N HIS A 121 3.48 7.12 13.40
CA HIS A 121 3.10 8.50 13.67
C HIS A 121 2.11 8.61 14.81
N GLU A 122 1.53 7.51 15.28
CA GLU A 122 0.62 7.52 16.42
C GLU A 122 1.35 8.00 17.68
N GLY A 123 0.66 8.73 18.56
CA GLY A 123 1.26 9.23 19.79
C GLY A 123 2.36 10.29 19.62
N LYS A 124 2.60 10.80 18.40
CA LYS A 124 3.59 11.86 18.15
C LYS A 124 3.38 13.11 19.03
N TYR A 125 2.13 13.40 19.38
CA TYR A 125 1.78 14.49 20.30
C TYR A 125 1.13 13.91 21.57
N LYS A 126 1.53 14.42 22.74
CA LYS A 126 0.99 13.99 24.03
C LYS A 126 -0.43 14.53 24.30
N THR A 127 -0.80 15.64 23.67
CA THR A 127 -2.00 16.43 24.02
C THR A 127 -3.08 16.42 22.95
N LYS A 128 -2.81 15.84 21.77
CA LYS A 128 -3.78 15.81 20.67
C LYS A 128 -3.52 14.65 19.71
N SER A 129 -4.58 14.20 19.05
CA SER A 129 -4.48 13.20 17.99
C SER A 129 -3.70 13.73 16.79
N VAL A 130 -2.98 12.82 16.14
CA VAL A 130 -2.25 13.13 14.91
C VAL A 130 -3.23 13.09 13.74
N LYS A 131 -3.14 14.11 12.88
CA LYS A 131 -3.96 14.21 11.67
C LYS A 131 -3.62 13.07 10.71
N SER A 132 -4.60 12.60 9.95
CA SER A 132 -4.35 11.61 8.90
C SER A 132 -3.38 12.12 7.84
N CYS A 133 -2.56 11.21 7.33
CA CYS A 133 -1.55 11.47 6.32
C CYS A 133 -2.18 11.53 4.91
N ILE A 134 -1.93 12.60 4.14
CA ILE A 134 -2.36 12.70 2.73
C ILE A 134 -1.89 11.48 1.95
N ARG A 135 -0.61 11.14 2.07
CA ARG A 135 0.03 10.07 1.30
C ARG A 135 -0.55 8.68 1.60
N GLY A 136 -0.83 8.39 2.86
CA GLY A 136 -1.52 7.13 3.23
C GLY A 136 -2.94 7.10 2.68
N SER A 137 -3.68 8.18 2.90
CA SER A 137 -5.08 8.29 2.51
C SER A 137 -5.28 8.23 1.00
N VAL A 138 -4.39 8.82 0.20
CA VAL A 138 -4.54 8.82 -1.27
C VAL A 138 -4.22 7.44 -1.84
N LYS A 139 -3.31 6.67 -1.22
CA LYS A 139 -3.04 5.28 -1.61
C LYS A 139 -4.21 4.37 -1.25
N ALA A 140 -4.90 4.62 -0.13
CA ALA A 140 -6.14 3.94 0.19
C ALA A 140 -7.26 4.27 -0.81
N LEU A 141 -7.46 5.56 -1.14
CA LEU A 141 -8.45 5.98 -2.13
C LEU A 141 -8.17 5.36 -3.51
N LEU A 142 -6.90 5.35 -3.91
CA LEU A 142 -6.44 4.73 -5.15
C LEU A 142 -6.65 3.20 -5.15
N ALA A 143 -6.62 2.53 -3.99
CA ALA A 143 -6.99 1.11 -3.92
C ALA A 143 -8.50 0.93 -4.15
N PHE A 144 -9.33 1.71 -3.47
CA PHE A 144 -10.79 1.63 -3.59
C PHE A 144 -11.33 2.08 -4.94
N SER A 145 -10.59 2.88 -5.71
CA SER A 145 -10.98 3.20 -7.09
C SER A 145 -11.04 1.96 -8.00
N HIS A 146 -10.38 0.85 -7.63
CA HIS A 146 -10.41 -0.43 -8.34
C HIS A 146 -11.43 -1.43 -7.75
N LEU A 147 -12.23 -1.00 -6.77
CA LEU A 147 -13.21 -1.83 -6.07
C LEU A 147 -14.59 -1.13 -6.02
N PRO A 148 -15.31 -1.04 -7.16
CA PRO A 148 -16.59 -0.33 -7.26
C PRO A 148 -17.68 -0.86 -6.33
N GLU A 149 -17.62 -2.12 -5.95
CA GLU A 149 -18.54 -2.75 -4.98
C GLU A 149 -18.51 -2.08 -3.60
N TYR A 150 -17.41 -1.40 -3.23
CA TYR A 150 -17.29 -0.69 -1.96
C TYR A 150 -17.56 0.80 -2.06
N TRP A 151 -17.92 1.34 -3.24
CA TRP A 151 -18.08 2.79 -3.39
C TRP A 151 -19.18 3.36 -2.51
N ASN A 152 -20.26 2.61 -2.27
CA ASN A 152 -21.34 3.03 -1.37
C ASN A 152 -21.07 2.70 0.10
N HIS A 153 -19.92 2.13 0.44
CA HIS A 153 -19.56 1.82 1.81
C HIS A 153 -19.23 3.12 2.59
N ASP A 154 -19.78 3.28 3.79
CA ASP A 154 -19.62 4.48 4.63
C ASP A 154 -18.15 4.88 4.81
N ARG A 155 -17.27 3.89 4.99
CA ARG A 155 -15.82 4.10 5.07
C ARG A 155 -15.26 4.86 3.87
N ILE A 156 -15.70 4.53 2.65
CA ILE A 156 -15.19 5.10 1.40
C ILE A 156 -15.78 6.48 1.21
N GLN A 157 -17.07 6.65 1.50
CA GLN A 157 -17.72 7.97 1.51
C GLN A 157 -17.02 8.93 2.46
N THR A 158 -16.66 8.47 3.66
CA THR A 158 -15.90 9.25 4.64
C THR A 158 -14.49 9.59 4.14
N LEU A 159 -13.82 8.67 3.44
CA LEU A 159 -12.50 8.92 2.85
C LEU A 159 -12.57 9.94 1.70
N VAL A 160 -13.60 9.89 0.86
CA VAL A 160 -13.84 10.88 -0.20
C VAL A 160 -14.11 12.24 0.44
N HIS A 161 -14.99 12.29 1.44
CA HIS A 161 -15.27 13.51 2.18
C HIS A 161 -14.02 14.09 2.85
N TYR A 162 -13.12 13.25 3.38
CA TYR A 162 -11.83 13.70 3.91
C TYR A 162 -11.00 14.50 2.90
N PHE A 163 -11.03 14.14 1.61
CA PHE A 163 -10.34 14.89 0.57
C PHE A 163 -11.10 16.16 0.16
N LEU A 164 -12.43 16.08 0.03
CA LEU A 164 -13.27 17.22 -0.36
C LEU A 164 -13.34 18.31 0.73
N SER A 165 -13.31 17.92 2.00
CA SER A 165 -13.45 18.83 3.15
C SER A 165 -12.13 19.23 3.78
N ARG A 166 -11.00 18.78 3.22
CA ARG A 166 -9.67 18.91 3.87
C ARG A 166 -9.29 20.36 4.16
N ASP A 167 -9.62 21.26 3.24
CA ASP A 167 -9.38 22.70 3.38
C ASP A 167 -10.30 23.35 4.44
N GLY A 168 -11.40 22.70 4.81
CA GLY A 168 -12.29 23.12 5.89
C GLY A 168 -11.83 22.72 7.29
N VAL A 169 -11.18 21.55 7.44
CA VAL A 169 -10.78 21.00 8.75
C VAL A 169 -9.43 21.55 9.23
N PHE A 170 -8.56 22.02 8.32
CA PHE A 170 -7.21 22.49 8.64
C PHE A 170 -6.92 23.93 8.22
N LYS A 171 -7.93 24.82 8.17
CA LYS A 171 -7.65 26.26 8.19
C LYS A 171 -6.75 26.55 9.40
N SER A 172 -5.47 26.82 9.17
CA SER A 172 -4.77 27.72 10.08
C SER A 172 -5.61 28.99 10.05
N LYS A 173 -6.13 29.45 11.19
CA LYS A 173 -6.70 30.79 11.25
C LYS A 173 -5.68 31.71 10.58
N ARG A 174 -6.04 32.30 9.43
CA ARG A 174 -5.37 33.52 9.00
C ARG A 174 -5.75 34.53 10.06
N VAL A 175 -4.84 34.77 10.98
CA VAL A 175 -4.79 36.00 11.76
C VAL A 175 -4.02 36.99 10.91
#